data_AF-A0A1Y3PDF9-F1
#
_entry.id   AF-A0A1Y3PDF9-F1
#
_cell.length_a   1.000
_cell.length_b   1.000
_cell.length_c   1.000
_cell.angle_alpha   90.00
_cell.angle_beta   90.00
_cell.angle_gamma   90.00
#
_symmetry.space_group_name_H-M   'P 1'
#
loop_
_entity.id
_entity.type
_entity.pdbx_description
1 polymer ?
#
loop_
_entity_poly.entity_id
_entity_poly.type
_entity_poly.pdbx_seq_one_letter_code
_entity_poly.pdbx_strand_id
1 'polypeptide(L)'
;MRTQIFMKITRPLDDLAERRVITLASNGIFEMGVHPLALFRMYQMAIERWKTNPHDYFTSLQPDGIEVVITNGNEEIGKTLISDFPGLKGKVYVIVNDHGAQGLVVSALLPDEY
;
A
#
# COMPACT_ATOMS: atom_id res chain seq x y z
N MET A 1 17.67 -1.71 -13.93
CA MET A 1 16.45 -1.98 -13.13
C MET A 1 15.27 -1.37 -13.88
N ARG A 2 14.31 -2.17 -14.35
CA ARG A 2 13.14 -1.68 -15.11
C ARG A 2 11.93 -1.64 -14.18
N THR A 3 11.65 -0.47 -13.62
CA THR A 3 10.40 -0.19 -12.91
C THR A 3 9.26 -0.15 -13.93
N GLN A 4 8.29 -1.06 -13.84
CA GLN A 4 7.09 -1.00 -14.67
C GLN A 4 6.07 -0.07 -13.99
N ILE A 5 5.82 1.08 -14.61
CA ILE A 5 4.84 2.06 -14.14
C ILE A 5 3.48 1.67 -14.72
N PHE A 6 2.56 1.21 -13.87
CA PHE A 6 1.17 0.92 -14.27
C PHE A 6 0.37 2.23 -14.41
N MET A 7 0.52 2.87 -15.56
CA MET A 7 -0.05 4.18 -15.88
C MET A 7 -1.51 4.06 -16.36
N LYS A 8 -2.46 3.73 -15.46
CA LYS A 8 -3.91 4.00 -15.68
C LYS A 8 -4.81 3.92 -14.43
N ILE A 9 -4.31 3.40 -13.31
CA ILE A 9 -5.08 3.15 -12.08
C ILE A 9 -4.94 4.30 -11.05
N THR A 10 -4.11 5.32 -11.30
CA THR A 10 -3.75 6.33 -10.29
C THR A 10 -4.77 7.45 -10.13
N ARG A 11 -5.65 7.73 -11.11
CA ARG A 11 -6.60 8.86 -11.02
C ARG A 11 -7.46 8.87 -9.74
N PRO A 12 -8.09 7.76 -9.35
CA PRO A 12 -8.83 7.71 -8.09
C PRO A 12 -7.96 7.98 -6.86
N LEU A 13 -6.67 7.61 -6.89
CA LEU A 13 -5.72 7.87 -5.81
C LEU A 13 -5.25 9.33 -5.82
N ASP A 14 -5.11 9.94 -7.01
CA ASP A 14 -4.81 11.37 -7.15
C ASP A 14 -5.93 12.21 -6.55
N ASP A 15 -7.18 11.88 -6.90
CA ASP A 15 -8.38 12.55 -6.37
C ASP A 15 -8.49 12.36 -4.85
N LEU A 16 -8.22 11.14 -4.37
CA LEU A 16 -8.20 10.84 -2.94
C LEU A 16 -7.13 11.67 -2.22
N ALA A 17 -5.90 11.72 -2.73
CA ALA A 17 -4.78 12.44 -2.13
C ALA A 17 -4.84 13.97 -2.34
N GLU A 18 -5.72 14.46 -3.21
CA GLU A 18 -5.77 15.85 -3.69
C GLU A 18 -4.43 16.33 -4.27
N ARG A 19 -3.61 15.37 -4.72
CA ARG A 19 -2.24 15.54 -5.19
C ARG A 19 -1.92 14.41 -6.15
N ARG A 20 -0.91 14.60 -7.01
CA ARG A 20 -0.39 13.53 -7.86
C ARG A 20 0.14 12.38 -6.98
N VAL A 21 -0.21 11.15 -7.33
CA VAL A 21 0.24 9.90 -6.69
C VAL A 21 0.97 9.04 -7.72
N ILE A 22 2.17 8.59 -7.34
CA ILE A 22 2.92 7.56 -8.05
C ILE A 22 2.89 6.30 -7.19
N THR A 23 2.38 5.20 -7.74
CA THR A 23 2.38 3.91 -7.05
C THR A 23 3.53 3.04 -7.53
N LEU A 24 4.22 2.41 -6.59
CA LEU A 24 5.32 1.48 -6.84
C LEU A 24 5.03 0.17 -6.13
N ALA A 25 5.24 -0.95 -6.82
CA ALA A 25 5.28 -2.27 -6.20
C ALA A 25 6.66 -2.86 -6.45
N SER A 26 7.25 -3.48 -5.44
CA SER A 26 8.51 -4.21 -5.58
C SER A 26 8.35 -5.49 -6.42
N ASN A 27 9.47 -6.09 -6.81
CA ASN A 27 9.44 -7.37 -7.51
C ASN A 27 8.84 -8.47 -6.64
N GLY A 28 9.17 -8.51 -5.34
CA GLY A 28 8.60 -9.49 -4.41
C GLY A 28 7.07 -9.46 -4.35
N ILE A 29 6.47 -8.27 -4.44
CA ILE A 29 5.01 -8.11 -4.51
C ILE A 29 4.42 -8.75 -5.77
N PHE A 30 5.06 -8.55 -6.93
CA PHE A 30 4.63 -9.17 -8.18
C PHE A 30 4.79 -10.69 -8.14
N GLU A 31 5.91 -11.18 -7.61
CA GLU A 31 6.21 -12.62 -7.49
C GLU A 31 5.25 -13.33 -6.53
N MET A 32 4.82 -12.67 -5.46
CA MET A 32 3.80 -13.19 -4.55
C MET A 32 2.44 -13.42 -5.27
N GLY A 33 2.21 -12.68 -6.35
CA GLY A 33 0.98 -12.73 -7.14
C GLY A 33 -0.16 -11.94 -6.50
N VAL A 34 0.16 -10.83 -5.82
CA VAL A 34 -0.86 -9.93 -5.26
C VAL A 34 -1.68 -9.34 -6.40
N HIS A 35 -3.00 -9.49 -6.31
CA HIS A 35 -3.90 -9.02 -7.36
C HIS A 35 -3.88 -7.47 -7.45
N PRO A 36 -3.97 -6.86 -8.64
CA PRO A 36 -3.96 -5.40 -8.78
C PRO A 36 -5.02 -4.66 -7.95
N LEU A 37 -6.19 -5.27 -7.76
CA LEU A 37 -7.24 -4.72 -6.88
C LEU A 37 -6.81 -4.69 -5.41
N ALA A 38 -6.12 -5.73 -4.93
CA ALA A 38 -5.58 -5.76 -3.57
C ALA A 38 -4.53 -4.66 -3.38
N LEU A 39 -3.63 -4.48 -4.35
CA LEU A 39 -2.65 -3.37 -4.33
C LEU A 39 -3.33 -2.01 -4.32
N PHE A 40 -4.36 -1.82 -5.14
CA PHE A 40 -5.14 -0.58 -5.11
C PHE A 40 -5.74 -0.31 -3.72
N ARG A 41 -6.33 -1.32 -3.07
CA ARG A 41 -6.87 -1.20 -1.71
C ARG A 41 -5.81 -0.87 -0.67
N MET A 42 -4.64 -1.50 -0.76
CA MET A 42 -3.49 -1.20 0.09
C MET A 42 -3.05 0.26 -0.04
N TYR A 43 -2.91 0.76 -1.27
CA TYR A 43 -2.54 2.15 -1.51
C TYR A 43 -3.60 3.13 -1.03
N GLN A 44 -4.88 2.85 -1.32
CA GLN A 44 -6.00 3.66 -0.86
C GLN A 44 -5.98 3.81 0.67
N MET A 45 -5.88 2.70 1.39
CA MET A 45 -5.84 2.67 2.85
C MET A 45 -4.66 3.48 3.41
N ALA A 46 -3.46 3.31 2.84
CA ALA A 46 -2.28 4.03 3.29
C ALA A 46 -2.43 5.55 3.08
N ILE A 47 -3.03 5.98 1.96
CA ILE A 47 -3.30 7.40 1.69
C ILE A 47 -4.36 7.95 2.65
N GLU A 48 -5.44 7.23 2.92
CA GLU A 48 -6.49 7.67 3.86
C GLU A 48 -5.94 7.89 5.28
N ARG A 49 -5.06 6.99 5.73
CA ARG A 49 -4.35 7.11 7.00
C ARG A 49 -3.42 8.33 7.03
N TRP A 50 -2.57 8.48 6.01
CA TRP A 50 -1.68 9.63 5.88
C TRP A 50 -2.45 10.96 5.81
N LYS A 51 -3.59 11.03 5.12
CA LYS A 51 -4.44 12.24 5.06
C LYS A 51 -4.98 12.62 6.44
N THR A 52 -5.30 11.64 7.27
CA THR A 52 -5.80 11.86 8.62
C THR A 52 -4.68 12.30 9.56
N ASN A 53 -3.49 11.71 9.40
CA ASN A 53 -2.29 12.05 10.16
C ASN A 53 -1.04 11.89 9.28
N PRO A 54 -0.34 12.98 8.90
CA PRO A 54 0.86 12.89 8.06
C PRO A 54 2.02 12.08 8.66
N HIS A 55 2.02 11.86 9.98
CA HIS A 55 2.98 10.97 10.65
C HIS A 55 2.61 9.49 10.53
N ASP A 56 1.39 9.18 10.09
CA ASP A 56 0.90 7.83 9.84
C ASP A 56 1.15 7.41 8.37
N TYR A 57 2.43 7.37 7.99
CA TYR A 57 2.86 7.08 6.62
C TYR A 57 3.23 5.61 6.39
N PHE A 58 3.21 4.78 7.43
CA PHE A 58 3.60 3.37 7.37
C PHE A 58 2.41 2.45 7.69
N THR A 59 2.13 1.53 6.78
CA THR A 59 1.10 0.50 6.95
C THR A 59 1.72 -0.86 6.70
N SER A 60 1.52 -1.79 7.63
CA SER A 60 1.87 -3.19 7.46
C SER A 60 0.59 -4.03 7.40
N LEU A 61 0.46 -4.86 6.37
CA LEU A 61 -0.65 -5.79 6.20
C LEU A 61 -0.13 -7.22 6.31
N GLN A 62 -0.68 -8.00 7.24
CA GLN A 62 -0.26 -9.38 7.49
C GLN A 62 -1.47 -10.31 7.48
N PRO A 63 -1.52 -11.30 6.56
CA PRO A 63 -2.52 -12.36 6.62
C PRO A 63 -2.45 -13.12 7.95
N ASP A 64 -3.62 -13.34 8.55
CA ASP A 64 -3.82 -14.17 9.74
C ASP A 64 -5.12 -14.97 9.59
N GLY A 65 -5.01 -16.16 9.01
CA GLY A 65 -6.17 -17.02 8.70
C GLY A 65 -7.12 -16.36 7.70
N ILE A 66 -8.34 -16.04 8.14
CA ILE A 66 -9.38 -15.38 7.32
C ILE A 66 -9.30 -13.85 7.38
N GLU A 67 -8.39 -13.31 8.20
CA GLU A 67 -8.23 -11.88 8.41
C GLU A 67 -6.90 -11.39 7.83
N VAL A 68 -6.80 -10.07 7.67
CA VAL A 68 -5.56 -9.33 7.50
C VAL A 68 -5.44 -8.39 8.68
N VAL A 69 -4.40 -8.58 9.47
CA VAL A 69 -4.03 -7.68 10.56
C VAL A 69 -3.29 -6.49 9.97
N ILE A 70 -3.75 -5.29 10.30
CA ILE A 70 -3.19 -4.03 9.84
C ILE A 70 -2.48 -3.36 11.01
N THR A 71 -1.20 -3.00 10.81
CA THR A 71 -0.39 -2.38 11.86
C THR A 71 0.30 -1.09 11.40
N ASN A 72 0.68 -0.25 12.36
CA ASN A 72 1.69 0.80 12.22
C ASN A 72 2.90 0.44 13.08
N GLY A 73 3.96 -0.10 12.47
CA GLY A 73 5.06 -0.70 13.23
C GLY A 73 4.53 -1.83 14.13
N ASN A 74 4.62 -1.62 15.44
CA ASN A 74 4.21 -2.59 16.47
C ASN A 74 2.77 -2.41 16.96
N GLU A 75 2.07 -1.36 16.53
CA GLU A 75 0.71 -1.08 16.95
C GLU A 75 -0.30 -1.72 15.98
N GLU A 76 -1.17 -2.60 16.46
CA GLU A 76 -2.33 -3.06 15.69
C GLU A 76 -3.37 -1.93 15.64
N ILE A 77 -3.75 -1.55 14.43
CA ILE A 77 -4.69 -0.45 14.20
C ILE A 77 -6.01 -0.93 13.56
N GLY A 78 -6.08 -2.19 13.15
CA GLY A 78 -7.31 -2.74 12.59
C GLY A 78 -7.16 -4.13 11.99
N LYS A 79 -8.32 -4.67 11.61
CA LYS A 79 -8.47 -5.97 10.96
C LYS A 79 -9.49 -5.87 9.83
N THR A 80 -9.31 -6.69 8.81
CA THR A 80 -10.18 -6.77 7.63
C THR A 80 -10.16 -8.18 7.07
N LEU A 81 -11.07 -8.52 6.15
CA LEU A 81 -11.15 -9.87 5.60
C LEU A 81 -10.05 -10.10 4.56
N ILE A 82 -9.43 -11.28 4.58
CA ILE A 82 -8.43 -11.68 3.57
C ILE A 82 -9.02 -11.70 2.14
N SER A 83 -10.33 -11.85 2.01
CA SER A 83 -11.05 -11.77 0.73
C SER A 83 -10.92 -10.40 0.05
N ASP A 84 -10.65 -9.34 0.82
CA ASP A 84 -10.45 -7.99 0.28
C ASP A 84 -9.04 -7.82 -0.32
N PHE A 85 -8.13 -8.76 -0.05
CA PHE A 85 -6.73 -8.75 -0.47
C PHE A 85 -6.35 -10.01 -1.26
N PRO A 86 -6.98 -10.28 -2.41
CA PRO A 86 -6.68 -11.47 -3.21
C PRO A 86 -5.20 -11.55 -3.61
N GLY A 87 -4.60 -12.71 -3.36
CA GLY A 87 -3.18 -12.97 -3.66
C GLY A 87 -2.20 -12.53 -2.57
N LEU A 88 -2.67 -11.90 -1.49
CA LEU A 88 -1.84 -11.60 -0.33
C LEU A 88 -1.57 -12.89 0.46
N LYS A 89 -0.32 -13.35 0.44
CA LYS A 89 0.13 -14.60 1.09
C LYS A 89 1.17 -14.39 2.19
N GLY A 90 1.71 -13.18 2.29
CA GLY A 90 2.73 -12.81 3.25
C GLY A 90 2.55 -11.37 3.71
N LYS A 91 3.42 -10.95 4.63
CA LYS A 91 3.42 -9.58 5.13
C LYS A 91 3.85 -8.61 4.02
N VAL A 92 3.16 -7.47 3.94
CA VAL A 92 3.44 -6.40 2.98
C VAL A 92 3.54 -5.08 3.73
N TYR A 93 4.54 -4.28 3.38
CA TYR A 93 4.66 -2.90 3.83
C TYR A 93 4.18 -1.96 2.73
N VAL A 94 3.41 -0.95 3.13
CA VAL A 94 2.93 0.14 2.28
C VAL A 94 3.40 1.44 2.92
N ILE A 95 4.23 2.18 2.21
CA ILE A 95 4.83 3.43 2.68
C ILE A 95 4.38 4.59 1.80
N VAL A 96 3.93 5.67 2.43
CA VAL A 96 3.62 6.94 1.77
C VAL A 96 4.78 7.91 1.94
N ASN A 97 5.48 8.22 0.86
CA ASN A 97 6.49 9.27 0.84
C ASN A 97 5.88 10.56 0.29
N ASP A 98 5.72 11.57 1.15
CA ASP A 98 5.23 12.89 0.75
C ASP A 98 6.38 13.79 0.28
N HIS A 99 6.37 14.17 -0.99
CA HIS A 99 7.33 15.11 -1.59
C HIS A 99 6.75 16.53 -1.70
N GLY A 100 5.75 16.85 -0.89
CA GLY A 100 5.09 18.15 -0.83
C GLY A 100 4.41 18.48 -2.15
N ALA A 101 4.84 19.58 -2.78
CA ALA A 101 4.28 20.05 -4.04
C ALA A 101 4.50 19.07 -5.21
N GLN A 102 5.45 18.14 -5.10
CA GLN A 102 5.73 17.16 -6.16
C GLN A 102 4.77 15.96 -6.15
N GLY A 103 3.97 15.82 -5.09
CA GLY A 103 3.02 14.72 -4.90
C GLY A 103 3.53 13.62 -3.97
N LEU A 104 2.84 12.49 -4.01
CA LEU A 104 3.12 11.32 -3.17
C LEU A 104 3.76 10.21 -4.00
N VAL A 105 4.70 9.48 -3.39
CA VAL A 105 5.16 8.18 -3.88
C VAL A 105 4.71 7.13 -2.86
N VAL A 106 3.80 6.25 -3.26
CA VAL A 106 3.26 5.20 -2.41
C VAL A 106 3.82 3.86 -2.86
N SER A 107 4.58 3.21 -1.98
CA SER A 107 5.32 1.99 -2.31
C SER A 107 4.80 0.79 -1.55
N ALA A 108 4.48 -0.30 -2.23
CA ALA A 108 4.25 -1.62 -1.65
C ALA A 108 5.49 -2.50 -1.83
N LEU A 109 5.95 -3.13 -0.75
CA LEU A 109 7.11 -4.02 -0.77
C LEU A 109 7.06 -5.09 0.32
N LEU A 110 7.87 -6.14 0.19
CA LEU A 110 8.04 -7.14 1.23
C LEU A 110 8.96 -6.63 2.35
N PRO A 111 8.86 -7.15 3.59
CA PRO A 111 9.68 -6.69 4.70
C PRO A 111 11.20 -6.79 4.50
N ASP A 112 11.66 -7.74 3.69
CA ASP A 112 13.07 -7.96 3.34
C ASP A 112 13.57 -7.04 2.23
N GLU A 113 12.69 -6.27 1.59
CA GLU A 113 13.01 -5.27 0.57
C GLU A 113 13.02 -3.82 1.13
N TYR A 114 12.75 -3.65 2.44
CA TYR A 114 12.69 -2.35 3.13
C TYR A 114 14.06 -1.90 3.67
#